data_AF-A0A919M301-F1
#
_entry.id   AF-A0A919M301-F1
#
_cell.length_a   1.000
_cell.length_b   1.000
_cell.length_c   1.000
_cell.angle_alpha   90.00
_cell.angle_beta   90.00
_cell.angle_gamma   90.00
#
_symmetry.space_group_name_H-M   'P 1'
#
loop_
_entity.id
_entity.type
_entity.pdbx_description
1 polymer ?
#
loop_
_entity_poly.entity_id
_entity_poly.type
_entity_poly.pdbx_seq_one_letter_code
_entity_poly.pdbx_strand_id
1 'polypeptide(L)'
;MRTVVAVLAAGMMVVTSPAQAASAPHYRPGTIYFNKTETAQLTYLTGVAAVRSVAAAPFGRIIGDNAAEIMVRAGSANMVGQCVKITSMGAIGTYGGNDGDGFCQ
;
A
#
# COMPACT_ATOMS: atom_id res chain seq x y z
N MET A 1 33.14 6.89 -0.29
CA MET A 1 31.82 6.36 0.13
C MET A 1 31.42 5.31 -0.90
N ARG A 2 31.35 4.04 -0.52
CA ARG A 2 31.11 2.91 -1.44
C ARG A 2 29.62 2.77 -1.71
N THR A 3 29.20 3.02 -2.94
CA THR A 3 27.88 2.64 -3.45
C THR A 3 27.83 1.13 -3.56
N VAL A 4 26.96 0.48 -2.79
CA VAL A 4 26.68 -0.96 -2.95
C VAL A 4 25.53 -1.08 -3.94
N VAL A 5 25.85 -1.44 -5.18
CA VAL A 5 24.87 -1.84 -6.18
C VAL A 5 24.62 -3.33 -6.01
N ALA A 6 23.49 -3.70 -5.39
CA ALA A 6 23.03 -5.08 -5.37
C ALA A 6 22.24 -5.34 -6.67
N VAL A 7 22.89 -5.99 -7.64
CA VAL A 7 22.21 -6.57 -8.80
C VAL A 7 21.61 -7.90 -8.35
N LEU A 8 20.31 -7.91 -8.04
CA LEU A 8 19.56 -9.16 -7.87
C LEU A 8 18.94 -9.54 -9.22
N ALA A 9 19.52 -10.57 -9.81
CA ALA A 9 19.05 -11.22 -11.02
C ALA A 9 17.69 -11.87 -10.80
N ALA A 10 16.62 -11.18 -11.18
CA ALA A 10 15.35 -11.72 -11.70
C ALA A 10 14.31 -10.59 -11.74
N GLY A 11 14.28 -9.81 -12.83
CA GLY A 11 13.06 -9.16 -13.35
C GLY A 11 12.26 -8.18 -12.49
N MET A 12 12.65 -7.86 -11.25
CA MET A 12 11.97 -6.85 -10.43
C MET A 12 12.75 -5.53 -10.48
N MET A 13 12.34 -4.72 -11.43
CA MET A 13 12.81 -3.35 -11.60
C MET A 13 12.40 -2.56 -10.34
N VAL A 14 13.35 -2.25 -9.47
CA VAL A 14 13.18 -1.19 -8.46
C VAL A 14 13.19 0.13 -9.22
N VAL A 15 12.02 0.55 -9.69
CA VAL A 15 11.84 1.82 -10.39
C VAL A 15 11.60 2.90 -9.34
N THR A 16 12.67 3.45 -8.80
CA THR A 16 12.66 4.87 -8.40
C THR A 16 13.04 5.68 -9.64
N SER A 17 12.06 5.92 -10.53
CA SER A 17 12.19 6.91 -11.60
C SER A 17 11.54 8.22 -11.15
N PRO A 18 12.24 9.37 -11.20
CA PRO A 18 11.67 10.68 -10.89
C PRO A 18 10.59 11.15 -11.89
N ALA A 19 10.25 10.35 -12.91
CA ALA A 19 9.21 10.61 -13.90
C ALA A 19 7.90 9.81 -13.69
N GLN A 20 7.81 8.94 -12.67
CA GLN A 20 6.51 8.48 -12.14
C GLN A 20 6.08 9.31 -10.91
N ALA A 21 6.65 10.50 -10.80
CA ALA A 21 6.22 11.58 -9.91
C ALA A 21 4.99 12.30 -10.47
N ALA A 22 3.84 11.63 -10.45
CA ALA A 22 2.52 12.26 -10.58
C ALA A 22 1.49 11.38 -9.83
N SER A 23 1.69 10.98 -8.58
CA SER A 23 1.72 11.83 -7.40
C SER A 23 2.36 11.05 -6.25
N ALA A 24 3.49 11.51 -5.72
CA ALA A 24 4.05 10.98 -4.48
C ALA A 24 3.15 11.34 -3.28
N PRO A 25 3.35 10.74 -2.10
CA PRO A 25 3.11 9.38 -1.67
C PRO A 25 1.63 9.12 -1.27
N HIS A 26 1.30 7.83 -1.19
CA HIS A 26 0.10 7.18 -0.65
C HIS A 26 -0.06 7.40 0.86
N TYR A 27 0.32 8.58 1.37
CA TYR A 27 0.45 8.86 2.78
C TYR A 27 -0.02 10.29 3.03
N ARG A 28 -1.15 10.45 3.72
CA ARG A 28 -1.52 11.71 4.36
C ARG A 28 -1.18 11.61 5.85
N PRO A 29 -1.09 12.70 6.62
CA PRO A 29 -0.60 12.65 8.00
C PRO A 29 -1.24 11.50 8.80
N GLY A 30 -0.43 10.49 9.10
CA GLY A 30 -0.85 9.30 9.83
C GLY A 30 -1.82 8.36 9.09
N THR A 31 -1.89 8.34 7.75
CA THR A 31 -2.73 7.38 7.01
C THR A 31 -2.11 6.99 5.67
N ILE A 32 -1.97 5.68 5.41
CA ILE A 32 -1.67 5.11 4.10
C ILE A 32 -2.97 4.95 3.29
N TYR A 33 -2.97 5.36 2.02
CA TYR A 33 -4.08 5.15 1.08
C TYR A 33 -3.65 4.22 -0.04
N PHE A 34 -4.41 3.17 -0.30
CA PHE A 34 -4.15 2.24 -1.41
C PHE A 34 -5.08 2.56 -2.57
N ASN A 35 -4.61 2.51 -3.81
CA ASN A 35 -5.47 2.62 -4.99
C ASN A 35 -6.19 1.29 -5.27
N LYS A 36 -6.96 1.19 -6.36
CA LYS A 36 -7.70 -0.05 -6.70
C LYS A 36 -6.79 -1.24 -6.96
N THR A 37 -5.71 -1.04 -7.71
CA THR A 37 -4.75 -2.10 -8.03
C THR A 37 -4.09 -2.65 -6.78
N GLU A 38 -3.65 -1.77 -5.89
CA GLU A 38 -3.05 -2.15 -4.61
C GLU A 38 -4.06 -2.80 -3.68
N THR A 39 -5.30 -2.29 -3.66
CA THR A 39 -6.40 -2.92 -2.91
C THR A 39 -6.64 -4.35 -3.40
N ALA A 40 -6.64 -4.58 -4.72
CA ALA A 40 -6.74 -5.93 -5.26
C ALA A 40 -5.55 -6.81 -4.85
N GLN A 41 -4.32 -6.27 -4.81
CA GLN A 41 -3.15 -7.03 -4.35
C GLN A 41 -3.23 -7.37 -2.85
N LEU A 42 -3.75 -6.48 -2.03
CA LEU A 42 -3.94 -6.69 -0.58
C LEU A 42 -4.94 -7.81 -0.26
N THR A 43 -5.73 -8.28 -1.22
CA THR A 43 -6.58 -9.48 -1.03
C THR A 43 -5.77 -10.76 -0.84
N TYR A 44 -4.48 -10.74 -1.21
CA TYR A 44 -3.56 -11.87 -1.09
C TYR A 44 -2.51 -11.61 -0.01
N LEU A 45 -2.17 -12.66 0.74
CA LEU A 45 -1.15 -12.58 1.81
C LEU A 45 0.21 -12.08 1.28
N THR A 46 0.57 -12.44 0.04
CA THR A 46 1.79 -11.97 -0.62
C THR A 46 1.78 -10.46 -0.87
N GLY A 47 0.63 -9.88 -1.22
CA GLY A 47 0.48 -8.43 -1.36
C GLY A 47 0.62 -7.72 -0.02
N VAL A 48 -0.01 -8.23 1.03
CA VAL A 48 0.15 -7.70 2.39
C VAL A 48 1.61 -7.76 2.86
N ALA A 49 2.29 -8.89 2.62
CA ALA A 49 3.70 -9.06 2.97
C ALA A 49 4.62 -8.10 2.20
N ALA A 50 4.34 -7.84 0.93
CA ALA A 50 5.08 -6.88 0.11
C ALA A 50 4.92 -5.45 0.61
N VAL A 51 3.71 -5.03 1.00
CA VAL A 51 3.49 -3.70 1.58
C VAL A 51 4.18 -3.58 2.94
N ARG A 52 4.08 -4.62 3.78
CA ARG A 52 4.75 -4.67 5.09
C ARG A 52 6.27 -4.46 4.99
N SER A 53 6.92 -5.06 3.99
CA SER A 53 8.39 -5.04 3.88
C SER A 53 8.96 -3.66 3.52
N VAL A 54 8.15 -2.79 2.92
CA VAL A 54 8.53 -1.43 2.52
C VAL A 54 7.88 -0.33 3.36
N ALA A 55 6.93 -0.68 4.23
CA ALA A 55 6.22 0.29 5.07
C ALA A 55 7.09 0.84 6.20
N ALA A 56 7.22 2.16 6.27
CA ALA A 56 7.86 2.84 7.40
C ALA A 56 7.12 2.57 8.73
N ALA A 57 7.83 2.67 9.85
CA ALA A 57 7.20 2.63 11.17
C ALA A 57 6.20 3.79 11.34
N PRO A 58 5.05 3.57 12.02
CA PRO A 58 4.62 2.34 12.71
C PRO A 58 3.91 1.30 11.81
N PHE A 59 3.73 1.58 10.52
CA PHE A 59 2.82 0.84 9.66
C PHE A 59 3.26 -0.58 9.36
N GLY A 60 4.57 -0.84 9.21
CA GLY A 60 5.05 -2.20 8.99
C GLY A 60 4.63 -3.17 10.12
N ARG A 61 4.57 -2.69 11.38
CA ARG A 61 4.05 -3.48 12.50
C ARG A 61 2.54 -3.63 12.42
N ILE A 62 1.81 -2.53 12.24
CA ILE A 62 0.35 -2.51 12.12
C ILE A 62 -0.13 -3.48 11.03
N ILE A 63 0.52 -3.47 9.87
CA ILE A 63 0.18 -4.30 8.72
C ILE A 63 0.45 -5.78 9.04
N GLY A 64 1.55 -6.08 9.72
CA GLY A 64 1.85 -7.44 10.18
C GLY A 64 0.81 -7.96 11.18
N ASP A 65 0.51 -7.16 12.21
CA ASP A 65 -0.40 -7.54 13.29
C ASP A 65 -1.86 -7.71 12.82
N ASN A 66 -2.25 -7.01 11.74
CA ASN A 66 -3.63 -6.99 11.23
C ASN A 66 -3.76 -7.58 9.81
N ALA A 67 -2.82 -8.42 9.37
CA ALA A 67 -2.76 -8.91 7.98
C ALA A 67 -4.07 -9.57 7.50
N ALA A 68 -4.72 -10.38 8.35
CA ALA A 68 -5.98 -11.03 8.02
C ALA A 68 -7.13 -10.02 7.83
N GLU A 69 -7.23 -9.03 8.72
CA GLU A 69 -8.25 -7.98 8.61
C GLU A 69 -8.04 -7.14 7.35
N ILE A 70 -6.79 -6.82 7.01
CA ILE A 70 -6.44 -6.11 5.79
C ILE A 70 -6.90 -6.90 4.55
N MET A 71 -6.63 -8.21 4.49
CA MET A 71 -7.07 -9.04 3.37
C MET A 71 -8.59 -9.07 3.23
N VAL A 72 -9.32 -9.24 4.34
CA VAL A 72 -10.79 -9.27 4.33
C VAL A 72 -11.35 -7.93 3.85
N ARG A 73 -10.87 -6.81 4.42
CA ARG A 73 -11.32 -5.47 4.05
C ARG A 73 -10.96 -5.11 2.62
N ALA A 74 -9.78 -5.51 2.16
CA ALA A 74 -9.35 -5.35 0.76
C ALA A 74 -10.27 -6.12 -0.19
N GLY A 75 -10.63 -7.35 0.16
CA GLY A 75 -11.57 -8.17 -0.62
C GLY A 75 -12.94 -7.49 -0.73
N SER A 76 -13.51 -7.08 0.40
CA SER A 76 -14.79 -6.36 0.41
C SER A 76 -14.73 -5.05 -0.36
N ALA A 77 -13.69 -4.25 -0.18
CA ALA A 77 -13.51 -2.97 -0.87
C ALA A 77 -13.40 -3.16 -2.39
N ASN A 78 -12.60 -4.13 -2.84
CA ASN A 78 -12.41 -4.44 -4.24
C ASN A 78 -13.73 -4.85 -4.92
N MET A 79 -14.59 -5.62 -4.24
CA MET A 79 -15.89 -6.05 -4.78
C MET A 79 -16.88 -4.89 -5.01
N VAL A 80 -16.78 -3.82 -4.23
CA VAL A 80 -17.68 -2.66 -4.30
C VAL A 80 -17.03 -1.42 -4.93
N GLY A 81 -15.86 -1.58 -5.57
CA GLY A 81 -15.14 -0.49 -6.23
C GLY A 81 -14.55 0.56 -5.30
N GLN A 82 -14.31 0.20 -4.04
CA GLN A 82 -13.64 1.01 -3.02
C GLN A 82 -12.18 0.57 -2.85
N CYS A 83 -11.43 1.36 -2.08
CA CYS A 83 -10.02 1.11 -1.79
C CYS A 83 -9.74 1.15 -0.29
N VAL A 84 -8.64 0.55 0.14
CA VAL A 84 -8.25 0.46 1.56
C VAL A 84 -7.43 1.68 1.99
N LYS A 85 -7.60 2.09 3.25
CA LYS A 85 -6.70 3.00 3.94
C LYS A 85 -6.34 2.44 5.32
N ILE A 86 -5.14 2.72 5.80
CA ILE A 86 -4.66 2.27 7.11
C ILE A 86 -4.14 3.49 7.85
N THR A 87 -4.57 3.72 9.09
CA THR A 87 -4.07 4.82 9.92
C THR A 87 -2.85 4.40 10.75
N SER A 88 -2.03 5.36 11.19
CA SER A 88 -0.89 5.14 12.07
C SER A 88 -1.30 4.66 13.47
N MET A 89 -2.59 4.74 13.80
CA MET A 89 -3.18 4.18 15.02
C MET A 89 -3.69 2.74 14.83
N GLY A 90 -3.56 2.19 13.62
CA GLY A 90 -3.97 0.82 13.32
C GLY A 90 -5.40 0.66 12.80
N ALA A 91 -6.19 1.73 12.70
CA ALA A 91 -7.52 1.63 12.11
C ALA A 91 -7.43 1.35 10.60
N ILE A 92 -8.08 0.27 10.15
CA ILE A 92 -8.18 -0.13 8.75
C ILE A 92 -9.57 0.25 8.24
N GLY A 93 -9.63 1.08 7.22
CA GLY A 93 -10.88 1.57 6.64
C GLY A 93 -10.91 1.45 5.13
N THR A 94 -12.04 1.84 4.54
CA THR A 94 -12.19 1.97 3.10
C THR A 94 -12.50 3.42 2.72
N TYR A 95 -12.34 3.76 1.44
CA TYR A 95 -12.72 5.04 0.86
C TYR A 95 -13.02 4.85 -0.64
N GLY A 96 -13.86 5.73 -1.22
CA GLY A 96 -14.31 5.64 -2.62
C GLY A 96 -13.81 6.79 -3.49
N GLY A 97 -14.01 6.68 -4.81
CA GLY A 97 -13.40 7.55 -5.84
C GLY A 97 -13.59 9.07 -5.74
N ASN A 98 -14.52 9.59 -4.93
CA ASN A 98 -14.65 11.03 -4.67
C ASN A 98 -14.12 11.46 -3.28
N ASP A 99 -13.75 10.50 -2.42
CA ASP A 99 -13.12 10.75 -1.13
C ASP A 99 -11.59 10.68 -1.28
N GLY A 100 -10.85 11.54 -0.57
CA GLY A 100 -9.38 11.47 -0.56
C GLY A 100 -8.71 11.82 -1.89
N ASP A 101 -9.18 12.89 -2.53
CA ASP A 101 -8.57 13.52 -3.72
C ASP A 101 -8.60 12.69 -5.01
N GLY A 102 -9.53 11.75 -5.13
CA GLY A 102 -9.69 10.95 -6.36
C GLY A 102 -8.72 9.78 -6.47
N PHE A 103 -8.04 9.43 -5.38
CA PHE A 103 -6.99 8.41 -5.41
C PHE A 103 -7.52 6.98 -5.59
N CYS A 104 -8.78 6.74 -5.20
CA CYS A 104 -9.46 5.46 -5.41
C CYS A 104 -10.15 5.40 -6.79
N GLN A 105 -9.38 5.57 -7.86
CA GLN A 105 -9.86 5.44 -9.24
C GLN A 105 -9.26 4.23 -9.94
#